data_AF-A0A2V9IV29-F1
#
_entry.id   AF-A0A2V9IV29-F1
#
_cell.length_a   1.000
_cell.length_b   1.000
_cell.length_c   1.000
_cell.angle_alpha   90.00
_cell.angle_beta   90.00
_cell.angle_gamma   90.00
#
_symmetry.space_group_name_H-M   'P 1'
#
loop_
_entity.id
_entity.type
_entity.pdbx_description
1 polymer ?
#
loop_
_entity_poly.entity_id
_entity_poly.type
_entity_poly.pdbx_seq_one_letter_code
_entity_poly.pdbx_strand_id
1 'polypeptide(L)'
;MKVVAIGGGTGLSTVLRGLKLHVAEPARDARFKPYITRLTAVVTVTDEGGSSGRLRREFHVLPPGDIRNCLVALAEDETLFTQLFNYRFANGRGLRGHSFGNLFLTALTHLTHDFAIAVRVSSEVLAVRGDIFPSTLSDVRLKARLSDGRTIYGESRINRTQTPIERLDIVPARCRPLPETLAAIKQADLITVGPGSLYTSLIPNLLVRGIPEQIARSKALKVYVSNLMTQPGETLRYTAADHLRALDQHAGRKLFDLIVLNG
;
A
#
# COMPACT_ATOMS: atom_id res chain seq x y z
N MET A 1 -11.54 -18.58 -2.06
CA MET A 1 -10.17 -18.26 -2.48
C MET A 1 -9.59 -17.18 -1.58
N LYS A 2 -8.29 -17.23 -1.29
CA LYS A 2 -7.55 -16.24 -0.49
C LYS A 2 -6.87 -15.26 -1.44
N VAL A 3 -7.10 -13.97 -1.25
CA VAL A 3 -6.60 -12.90 -2.13
C VAL A 3 -5.70 -11.96 -1.34
N VAL A 4 -4.51 -11.68 -1.87
CA VAL A 4 -3.60 -10.66 -1.35
C VAL A 4 -3.47 -9.54 -2.36
N ALA A 5 -3.74 -8.30 -1.96
CA ALA A 5 -3.54 -7.11 -2.77
C ALA A 5 -2.41 -6.25 -2.18
N ILE A 6 -1.42 -5.91 -2.99
CA ILE A 6 -0.19 -5.22 -2.55
C ILE A 6 -0.08 -3.87 -3.26
N GLY A 7 0.19 -2.81 -2.51
CA GLY A 7 0.40 -1.49 -3.09
C GLY A 7 0.39 -0.35 -2.08
N GLY A 8 -0.20 0.76 -2.50
CA GLY A 8 -0.35 1.98 -1.71
C GLY A 8 -1.39 2.92 -2.33
N GLY A 9 -1.59 4.06 -1.70
CA GLY A 9 -2.44 5.14 -2.19
C GLY A 9 -3.89 4.76 -2.50
N THR A 10 -4.45 5.51 -3.44
CA THR A 10 -5.85 5.37 -3.88
C THR A 10 -6.06 4.19 -4.82
N GLY A 11 -5.03 3.78 -5.58
CA GLY A 11 -5.10 2.66 -6.51
C GLY A 11 -5.41 1.33 -5.81
N LEU A 12 -4.64 1.02 -4.75
CA LEU A 12 -4.91 -0.15 -3.91
C LEU A 12 -6.31 -0.08 -3.29
N SER A 13 -6.70 1.10 -2.77
CA SER A 13 -8.00 1.30 -2.12
C SER A 13 -9.18 1.04 -3.06
N THR A 14 -9.06 1.42 -4.34
CA THR A 14 -10.08 1.14 -5.37
C THR A 14 -10.20 -0.36 -5.64
N VAL A 15 -9.07 -1.06 -5.78
CA VAL A 15 -9.07 -2.53 -5.95
C VAL A 15 -9.69 -3.21 -4.75
N LEU A 16 -9.34 -2.80 -3.53
CA LEU A 16 -9.90 -3.35 -2.31
C LEU A 16 -11.42 -3.16 -2.23
N ARG A 17 -11.95 -1.98 -2.59
CA ARG A 17 -13.41 -1.76 -2.64
C ARG A 17 -14.10 -2.72 -3.60
N GLY A 18 -13.51 -2.96 -4.77
CA GLY A 18 -14.05 -3.92 -5.74
C GLY A 18 -14.00 -5.36 -5.22
N LEU A 19 -12.84 -5.78 -4.71
CA LEU A 19 -12.63 -7.13 -4.15
C LEU A 19 -13.53 -7.39 -2.93
N LYS A 20 -13.77 -6.38 -2.08
CA LYS A 20 -14.67 -6.47 -0.91
C LYS A 20 -16.06 -7.00 -1.29
N LEU A 21 -16.57 -6.65 -2.47
CA LEU A 21 -17.88 -7.09 -2.97
C LEU A 21 -17.95 -8.59 -3.30
N HIS A 22 -16.80 -9.26 -3.33
CA HIS A 22 -16.66 -10.69 -3.58
C HIS A 22 -16.20 -11.47 -2.35
N VAL A 23 -15.98 -10.78 -1.21
CA VAL A 23 -15.73 -11.43 0.08
C VAL A 23 -17.02 -12.10 0.53
N ALA A 24 -16.94 -13.38 0.90
CA ALA A 24 -18.13 -14.12 1.32
C ALA A 24 -18.82 -13.42 2.50
N GLU A 25 -20.11 -13.18 2.32
CA GLU A 25 -21.00 -12.76 3.39
C GLU A 25 -21.99 -13.87 3.70
N PRO A 26 -22.36 -14.07 4.97
CA PRO A 26 -23.49 -14.93 5.32
C PRO A 26 -24.82 -14.47 4.69
N ALA A 27 -24.96 -13.16 4.40
CA ALA A 27 -26.23 -12.53 4.03
C ALA A 27 -26.35 -12.07 2.56
N ARG A 28 -25.28 -12.14 1.76
CA ARG A 28 -25.31 -11.72 0.34
C ARG A 28 -24.58 -12.74 -0.53
N ASP A 29 -25.26 -13.27 -1.55
CA ASP A 29 -24.62 -14.15 -2.51
C ASP A 29 -23.61 -13.35 -3.34
N ALA A 30 -22.37 -13.83 -3.38
CA ALA A 30 -21.31 -13.15 -4.10
C ALA A 30 -21.59 -13.23 -5.61
N ARG A 31 -21.39 -12.12 -6.33
CA ARG A 31 -21.58 -12.07 -7.80
C ARG A 31 -20.63 -12.99 -8.59
N PHE A 32 -19.57 -13.50 -7.94
CA PHE A 32 -18.53 -14.31 -8.57
C PHE A 32 -18.22 -15.53 -7.69
N LYS A 33 -18.10 -16.71 -8.31
CA LYS A 33 -17.67 -17.95 -7.65
C LYS A 33 -16.39 -18.45 -8.34
N PRO A 34 -15.35 -18.86 -7.58
CA PRO A 34 -15.32 -19.01 -6.12
C PRO A 34 -15.27 -17.66 -5.37
N TYR A 35 -15.89 -17.60 -4.20
CA TYR A 35 -15.92 -16.42 -3.32
C TYR A 35 -14.56 -16.18 -2.65
N ILE A 36 -14.29 -14.94 -2.24
CA ILE A 36 -13.09 -14.59 -1.46
C ILE A 36 -13.34 -14.96 0.00
N THR A 37 -12.61 -15.96 0.51
CA THR A 37 -12.69 -16.42 1.91
C THR A 37 -11.83 -15.56 2.84
N ARG A 38 -10.80 -14.90 2.28
CA ARG A 38 -9.90 -14.02 3.01
C ARG A 38 -9.32 -13.00 2.04
N LEU A 39 -9.51 -11.72 2.34
CA LEU A 39 -8.92 -10.61 1.61
C LEU A 39 -7.85 -9.97 2.51
N THR A 40 -6.63 -9.83 1.99
CA THR A 40 -5.52 -9.22 2.72
C THR A 40 -4.91 -8.08 1.91
N ALA A 41 -4.76 -6.90 2.51
CA ALA A 41 -4.03 -5.78 1.95
C ALA A 41 -2.61 -5.72 2.54
N VAL A 42 -1.59 -5.60 1.70
CA VAL A 42 -0.21 -5.29 2.10
C VAL A 42 0.15 -3.90 1.61
N VAL A 43 0.45 -3.01 2.55
CA VAL A 43 0.45 -1.57 2.29
C VAL A 43 1.84 -0.97 2.51
N THR A 44 2.30 -0.15 1.57
CA THR A 44 3.54 0.61 1.76
C THR A 44 3.43 1.58 2.95
N VAL A 45 4.54 1.81 3.64
CA VAL A 45 4.62 2.76 4.77
C VAL A 45 5.71 3.82 4.53
N THR A 46 5.80 4.30 3.29
CA THR A 46 6.81 5.28 2.87
C THR A 46 6.32 6.71 2.72
N ASP A 47 5.00 6.94 2.81
CA ASP A 47 4.37 8.25 2.60
C ASP A 47 5.03 9.35 3.46
N GLU A 48 5.37 10.46 2.80
CA GLU A 48 5.95 11.67 3.41
C GLU A 48 5.11 12.94 3.13
N GLY A 49 4.00 12.78 2.42
CA GLY A 49 3.13 13.85 1.96
C GLY A 49 2.03 14.24 2.95
N GLY A 50 1.54 15.47 2.79
CA GLY A 50 0.32 15.97 3.44
C GLY A 50 0.24 15.71 4.95
N SER A 51 -0.92 15.18 5.38
CA SER A 51 -1.17 14.87 6.79
C SER A 51 -0.28 13.75 7.32
N SER A 52 -0.03 12.69 6.53
CA SER A 52 0.74 11.54 6.97
C SER A 52 2.19 11.94 7.27
N GLY A 53 2.79 12.68 6.34
CA GLY A 53 4.16 13.14 6.47
C GLY A 53 4.38 14.11 7.63
N ARG A 54 3.42 15.00 7.92
CA ARG A 54 3.50 15.87 9.10
C ARG A 54 3.47 15.03 10.39
N LEU A 55 2.51 14.11 10.51
CA LEU A 55 2.39 13.26 11.70
C LEU A 55 3.61 12.37 11.90
N ARG A 56 4.14 11.79 10.83
CA ARG A 56 5.38 11.01 10.86
C ARG A 56 6.56 11.82 11.42
N ARG A 57 6.72 13.08 11.00
CA ARG A 57 7.82 13.95 11.46
C ARG A 57 7.64 14.42 12.90
N GLU A 58 6.42 14.75 13.29
CA GLU A 58 6.12 15.34 14.60
C GLU A 58 5.99 14.29 15.71
N PHE A 59 5.49 13.10 15.40
CA PHE A 59 5.17 12.06 16.38
C PHE A 59 6.02 10.79 16.24
N HIS A 60 6.96 10.76 15.29
CA HIS A 60 7.84 9.61 15.02
C HIS A 60 7.11 8.27 14.83
N VAL A 61 5.95 8.33 14.15
CA VAL A 61 5.12 7.16 13.80
C VAL A 61 5.26 6.80 12.32
N LEU A 62 4.94 5.55 11.98
CA LEU A 62 4.76 5.16 10.57
C LEU A 62 3.65 6.01 9.92
N PRO A 63 3.78 6.35 8.64
CA PRO A 63 2.81 7.21 7.99
C PRO A 63 1.45 6.49 7.86
N PRO A 64 0.37 7.04 8.45
CA PRO A 64 -0.90 6.33 8.55
C PRO A 64 -1.79 6.41 7.29
N GLY A 65 -1.46 7.26 6.32
CA GLY A 65 -2.38 7.66 5.25
C GLY A 65 -2.88 6.51 4.36
N ASP A 66 -1.97 5.69 3.85
CA ASP A 66 -2.32 4.59 2.95
C ASP A 66 -3.05 3.46 3.67
N ILE A 67 -2.65 3.17 4.91
CA ILE A 67 -3.35 2.26 5.81
C ILE A 67 -4.77 2.75 6.09
N ARG A 68 -4.94 4.04 6.40
CA ARG A 68 -6.26 4.67 6.57
C ARG A 68 -7.13 4.51 5.33
N ASN A 69 -6.57 4.72 4.13
CA ASN A 69 -7.34 4.54 2.91
C ASN A 69 -7.82 3.09 2.74
N CYS A 70 -6.97 2.11 3.09
CA CYS A 70 -7.34 0.69 3.06
C CYS A 70 -8.41 0.35 4.10
N LEU A 71 -8.31 0.90 5.31
CA LEU A 71 -9.32 0.76 6.36
C LEU A 71 -10.69 1.24 5.86
N VAL A 72 -10.74 2.45 5.30
CA VAL A 72 -11.98 3.02 4.73
C VAL A 72 -12.48 2.18 3.54
N ALA A 73 -11.59 1.68 2.69
CA ALA A 73 -11.96 0.88 1.53
C ALA A 73 -12.64 -0.45 1.92
N LEU A 74 -12.15 -1.06 3.01
CA LEU A 74 -12.62 -2.36 3.49
C LEU A 74 -13.68 -2.28 4.60
N ALA A 75 -13.92 -1.10 5.18
CA ALA A 75 -14.97 -0.87 6.15
C ALA A 75 -16.36 -1.23 5.58
N GLU A 76 -17.28 -1.62 6.46
CA GLU A 76 -18.68 -1.77 6.11
C GLU A 76 -19.30 -0.39 5.77
N ASP A 77 -20.15 -0.34 4.74
CA ASP A 77 -20.54 0.92 4.08
C ASP A 77 -21.20 1.97 5.02
N GLU A 78 -21.01 3.25 4.67
CA GLU A 78 -21.72 4.47 5.13
C GLU A 78 -21.96 4.70 6.64
N THR A 79 -21.25 4.00 7.52
CA THR A 79 -21.29 4.33 8.94
C THR A 79 -20.72 5.74 9.21
N LEU A 80 -21.19 6.38 10.28
CA LEU A 80 -20.62 7.64 10.78
C LEU A 80 -19.10 7.53 11.01
N PHE A 81 -18.61 6.35 11.43
CA PHE A 81 -17.18 6.10 11.61
C PHE A 81 -16.41 6.16 10.29
N THR A 82 -16.93 5.60 9.21
CA THR A 82 -16.31 5.70 7.88
C THR A 82 -16.23 7.17 7.42
N GLN A 83 -17.27 7.97 7.69
CA GLN A 83 -17.26 9.41 7.40
C GLN A 83 -16.23 10.16 8.27
N LEU A 84 -16.15 9.85 9.56
CA LEU A 84 -15.16 10.43 10.48
C LEU A 84 -13.73 10.09 10.04
N PHE A 85 -13.44 8.85 9.65
CA PHE A 85 -12.10 8.48 9.19
C PHE A 85 -11.68 9.21 7.91
N ASN A 86 -12.63 9.51 7.03
CA ASN A 86 -12.39 10.34 5.84
C ASN A 86 -12.34 11.84 6.12
N TYR A 87 -12.83 12.28 7.29
CA TYR A 87 -12.91 13.70 7.61
C TYR A 87 -11.53 14.36 7.56
N ARG A 88 -11.48 15.52 6.93
CA ARG A 88 -10.30 16.37 6.84
C ARG A 88 -10.63 17.75 7.37
N PHE A 89 -9.86 18.20 8.35
CA PHE A 89 -10.02 19.51 8.96
C PHE A 89 -9.75 20.61 7.94
N ALA A 90 -10.76 21.41 7.62
CA ALA A 90 -10.63 22.54 6.69
C ALA A 90 -9.91 23.74 7.33
N ASN A 91 -10.10 23.93 8.63
CA ASN A 91 -9.65 25.08 9.41
C ASN A 91 -9.02 24.63 10.74
N GLY A 92 -8.46 25.60 11.49
CA GLY A 92 -7.84 25.39 12.79
C GLY A 92 -6.31 25.45 12.73
N ARG A 93 -5.70 26.18 13.67
CA ARG A 93 -4.24 26.21 13.82
C ARG A 93 -3.76 24.82 14.25
N GLY A 94 -2.75 24.28 13.58
CA GLY A 94 -2.25 22.92 13.81
C GLY A 94 -3.08 21.81 13.17
N LEU A 95 -4.42 21.93 13.11
CA LEU A 95 -5.29 20.88 12.56
C LEU A 95 -5.55 20.99 11.05
N ARG A 96 -5.46 22.18 10.46
CA ARG A 96 -5.77 22.39 9.04
C ARG A 96 -5.04 21.39 8.12
N GLY A 97 -5.82 20.68 7.32
CA GLY A 97 -5.35 19.67 6.37
C GLY A 97 -5.05 18.30 6.99
N HIS A 98 -5.09 18.13 8.31
CA HIS A 98 -5.02 16.80 8.91
C HIS A 98 -6.28 16.00 8.62
N SER A 99 -6.13 14.69 8.51
CA SER A 99 -7.25 13.76 8.49
C SER A 99 -7.49 13.23 9.90
N PHE A 100 -8.75 13.17 10.31
CA PHE A 100 -9.12 12.57 11.59
C PHE A 100 -8.66 11.11 11.68
N GLY A 101 -8.88 10.30 10.64
CA GLY A 101 -8.41 8.91 10.63
C GLY A 101 -6.88 8.77 10.80
N ASN A 102 -6.10 9.71 10.25
CA ASN A 102 -4.65 9.73 10.46
C ASN A 102 -4.29 10.09 11.92
N LEU A 103 -4.98 11.07 12.51
CA LEU A 103 -4.79 11.45 13.91
C LEU A 103 -5.18 10.30 14.85
N PHE A 104 -6.30 9.63 14.56
CA PHE A 104 -6.77 8.48 15.31
C PHE A 104 -5.76 7.34 15.30
N LEU A 105 -5.25 6.95 14.11
CA LEU A 105 -4.21 5.93 13.99
C LEU A 105 -2.92 6.31 14.73
N THR A 106 -2.54 7.59 14.65
CA THR A 106 -1.36 8.11 15.36
C THR A 106 -1.53 7.99 16.88
N ALA A 107 -2.69 8.42 17.39
CA ALA A 107 -3.01 8.33 18.81
C ALA A 107 -3.08 6.87 19.30
N LEU A 108 -3.73 5.98 18.56
CA LEU A 108 -3.76 4.55 18.90
C LEU A 108 -2.36 3.93 18.88
N THR A 109 -1.52 4.29 17.93
CA THR A 109 -0.12 3.82 17.88
C THR A 109 0.65 4.25 19.12
N HIS A 110 0.45 5.48 19.58
CA HIS A 110 1.07 5.97 20.82
C HIS A 110 0.54 5.26 22.07
N LEU A 111 -0.76 5.03 22.16
CA LEU A 111 -1.39 4.35 23.30
C LEU A 111 -1.05 2.86 23.38
N THR A 112 -0.91 2.20 22.24
CA THR A 112 -0.62 0.76 22.15
C THR A 112 0.88 0.46 22.06
N HIS A 113 1.69 1.48 21.79
CA HIS A 113 3.11 1.37 21.44
C HIS A 113 3.41 0.43 20.26
N ASP A 114 2.39 0.11 19.44
CA ASP A 114 2.51 -0.84 18.35
C ASP A 114 1.56 -0.45 17.19
N PHE A 115 2.16 -0.10 16.05
CA PHE A 115 1.41 0.31 14.87
C PHE A 115 0.53 -0.83 14.31
N ALA A 116 0.97 -2.09 14.38
CA ALA A 116 0.17 -3.22 13.93
C ALA A 116 -1.06 -3.42 14.81
N ILE A 117 -0.92 -3.25 16.13
CA ILE A 117 -2.05 -3.30 17.06
C ILE A 117 -3.03 -2.14 16.78
N ALA A 118 -2.53 -0.93 16.56
CA ALA A 118 -3.35 0.22 16.19
C ALA A 118 -4.17 -0.01 14.91
N VAL A 119 -3.57 -0.66 13.90
CA VAL A 119 -4.29 -1.07 12.67
C VAL A 119 -5.35 -2.11 12.97
N ARG A 120 -5.03 -3.15 13.75
CA ARG A 120 -6.00 -4.21 14.11
C ARG A 120 -7.21 -3.65 14.86
N VAL A 121 -6.98 -2.82 15.88
CA VAL A 121 -8.06 -2.16 16.65
C VAL A 121 -8.88 -1.25 15.75
N SER A 122 -8.25 -0.50 14.84
CA SER A 122 -8.98 0.34 13.87
C SER A 122 -9.83 -0.48 12.91
N SER A 123 -9.35 -1.66 12.49
CA SER A 123 -10.13 -2.59 11.66
C SER A 123 -11.38 -3.09 12.38
N GLU A 124 -11.30 -3.38 13.68
CA GLU A 124 -12.45 -3.78 14.49
C GLU A 124 -13.47 -2.64 14.63
N VAL A 125 -13.01 -1.42 14.94
CA VAL A 125 -13.86 -0.22 15.07
C VAL A 125 -14.64 0.07 13.78
N LEU A 126 -14.02 -0.19 12.62
CA LEU A 126 -14.61 0.06 11.31
C LEU A 126 -15.30 -1.16 10.69
N ALA A 127 -15.41 -2.27 11.42
CA ALA A 127 -15.95 -3.54 10.92
C ALA A 127 -15.36 -3.92 9.54
N VAL A 128 -14.02 -3.82 9.44
CA VAL A 128 -13.28 -4.03 8.19
C VAL A 128 -13.38 -5.48 7.71
N ARG A 129 -13.72 -5.65 6.43
CA ARG A 129 -13.85 -6.94 5.76
C ARG A 129 -12.53 -7.37 5.12
N GLY A 130 -11.57 -7.74 5.94
CA GLY A 130 -10.28 -8.25 5.53
C GLY A 130 -9.17 -7.94 6.52
N ASP A 131 -7.96 -8.40 6.20
CA ASP A 131 -6.76 -8.09 6.97
C ASP A 131 -5.98 -6.97 6.30
N ILE A 132 -5.39 -6.07 7.08
CA ILE A 132 -4.52 -5.01 6.58
C ILE A 132 -3.19 -5.11 7.31
N PHE A 133 -2.11 -5.30 6.56
CA PHE A 133 -0.77 -5.34 7.09
C PHE A 133 0.10 -4.24 6.48
N PRO A 134 0.85 -3.48 7.28
CA PRO A 134 1.93 -2.69 6.72
C PRO A 134 3.00 -3.64 6.15
N SER A 135 3.66 -3.20 5.09
CA SER A 135 4.75 -3.93 4.45
C SER A 135 5.93 -4.15 5.39
N THR A 136 6.14 -3.27 6.36
CA THR A 136 7.16 -3.35 7.41
C THR A 136 6.73 -2.52 8.62
N LEU A 137 7.26 -2.85 9.80
CA LEU A 137 7.12 -2.01 11.00
C LEU A 137 8.31 -1.05 11.19
N SER A 138 9.34 -1.16 10.35
CA SER A 138 10.47 -0.23 10.37
C SER A 138 10.08 1.12 9.75
N ASP A 139 10.48 2.22 10.38
CA ASP A 139 10.35 3.56 9.80
C ASP A 139 11.32 3.72 8.62
N VAL A 140 10.81 3.50 7.40
CA VAL A 140 11.61 3.44 6.18
C VAL A 140 11.38 4.64 5.27
N ARG A 141 12.46 5.20 4.74
CA ARG A 141 12.44 6.28 3.75
C ARG A 141 12.92 5.78 2.40
N LEU A 142 12.36 6.33 1.33
CA LEU A 142 12.81 6.04 -0.03
C LEU A 142 14.11 6.78 -0.37
N LYS A 143 14.98 6.11 -1.10
CA LYS A 143 16.20 6.65 -1.69
C LYS A 143 16.18 6.29 -3.17
N ALA A 144 16.29 7.28 -4.06
CA ALA A 144 16.38 7.04 -5.50
C ALA A 144 17.72 7.51 -6.04
N ARG A 145 18.34 6.69 -6.89
CA ARG A 145 19.43 7.08 -7.79
C ARG A 145 18.84 7.43 -9.15
N LEU A 146 19.15 8.64 -9.62
CA LEU A 146 18.67 9.17 -10.89
C LEU A 146 19.66 8.85 -12.01
N SER A 147 19.20 8.91 -13.27
CA SER A 147 20.04 8.59 -14.44
C SER A 147 21.23 9.54 -14.65
N ASP A 148 21.24 10.70 -13.98
CA ASP A 148 22.36 11.66 -13.98
C ASP A 148 23.34 11.43 -12.81
N GLY A 149 23.18 10.34 -12.06
CA GLY A 149 24.03 9.97 -10.93
C GLY A 149 23.64 10.62 -9.60
N ARG A 150 22.72 11.61 -9.58
CA ARG A 150 22.26 12.22 -8.34
C ARG A 150 21.46 11.23 -7.49
N THR A 151 21.54 11.40 -6.17
CA THR A 151 20.74 10.66 -5.20
C THR A 151 19.75 11.58 -4.52
N ILE A 152 18.49 11.18 -4.46
CA ILE A 152 17.41 11.89 -3.76
C ILE A 152 16.82 11.02 -2.66
N TYR A 153 16.40 11.68 -1.58
CA TYR A 153 15.78 11.02 -0.42
C TYR A 153 14.37 11.55 -0.22
N GLY A 154 13.47 10.63 0.15
CA GLY A 154 12.09 10.92 0.49
C GLY A 154 11.15 10.91 -0.71
N GLU A 155 9.99 10.29 -0.52
CA GLU A 155 8.95 10.12 -1.53
C GLU A 155 8.54 11.44 -2.17
N SER A 156 8.34 12.49 -1.36
CA SER A 156 7.91 13.81 -1.85
C SER A 156 8.90 14.47 -2.81
N ARG A 157 10.21 14.17 -2.70
CA ARG A 157 11.22 14.68 -3.63
C ARG A 157 11.29 13.81 -4.88
N ILE A 158 11.14 12.50 -4.72
CA ILE A 158 11.08 11.53 -5.83
C ILE A 158 9.90 11.86 -6.75
N ASN A 159 8.71 12.11 -6.22
CA ASN A 159 7.54 12.48 -7.03
C ASN A 159 7.68 13.78 -7.83
N ARG A 160 8.67 14.62 -7.51
CA ARG A 160 8.90 15.93 -8.16
C ARG A 160 10.10 15.92 -9.09
N THR A 161 10.87 14.84 -9.16
CA THR A 161 12.01 14.76 -10.08
C THR A 161 11.52 14.76 -11.51
N GLN A 162 12.31 15.32 -12.43
CA GLN A 162 12.10 15.17 -13.87
C GLN A 162 13.15 14.28 -14.51
N THR A 163 14.23 13.98 -13.79
CA THR A 163 15.25 13.04 -14.23
C THR A 163 14.75 11.61 -13.97
N PRO A 164 14.85 10.70 -14.96
CA PRO A 164 14.48 9.30 -14.79
C PRO A 164 15.13 8.63 -13.58
N ILE A 165 14.35 7.82 -12.87
CA ILE A 165 14.82 7.00 -11.76
C ILE A 165 15.49 5.75 -12.34
N GLU A 166 16.76 5.55 -12.01
CA GLU A 166 17.53 4.36 -12.41
C GLU A 166 17.32 3.22 -11.41
N ARG A 167 17.31 3.55 -10.11
CA ARG A 167 17.17 2.58 -9.03
C ARG A 167 16.55 3.20 -7.79
N LEU A 168 15.70 2.43 -7.12
CA LEU A 168 15.12 2.75 -5.82
C LEU A 168 15.64 1.79 -4.74
N ASP A 169 15.92 2.31 -3.56
CA ASP A 169 16.26 1.57 -2.35
C ASP A 169 15.45 2.13 -1.16
N ILE A 170 15.38 1.37 -0.06
CA ILE A 170 14.80 1.80 1.22
C ILE A 170 15.89 1.96 2.30
N VAL A 171 15.69 2.95 3.19
CA VAL A 171 16.60 3.26 4.30
C VAL A 171 15.78 3.32 5.61
N PRO A 172 16.12 2.54 6.66
CA PRO A 172 17.23 1.59 6.74
C PRO A 172 17.07 0.40 5.79
N ALA A 173 18.19 -0.09 5.26
CA ALA A 173 18.19 -1.27 4.41
C ALA A 173 17.81 -2.52 5.23
N ARG A 174 17.31 -3.56 4.54
CA ARG A 174 17.00 -4.89 5.13
C ARG A 174 15.90 -4.90 6.19
N CYS A 175 14.92 -3.99 6.12
CA CYS A 175 13.72 -4.12 6.92
C CYS A 175 12.96 -5.42 6.55
N ARG A 176 12.13 -5.91 7.48
CA ARG A 176 11.39 -7.16 7.34
C ARG A 176 9.89 -6.91 7.47
N PRO A 177 9.07 -7.70 6.78
CA PRO A 177 7.63 -7.65 6.95
C PRO A 177 7.22 -8.32 8.26
N LEU A 178 5.95 -8.14 8.63
CA LEU A 178 5.36 -8.97 9.68
C LEU A 178 5.34 -10.45 9.25
N PRO A 179 5.48 -11.40 10.20
CA PRO A 179 5.27 -12.82 9.91
C PRO A 179 3.92 -13.11 9.24
N GLU A 180 2.86 -12.41 9.65
CA GLU A 180 1.50 -12.50 9.13
C GLU A 180 1.43 -12.10 7.65
N THR A 181 2.18 -11.07 7.24
CA THR A 181 2.30 -10.66 5.84
C THR A 181 2.86 -11.80 4.98
N LEU A 182 3.93 -12.44 5.42
CA LEU A 182 4.52 -13.57 4.69
C LEU A 182 3.58 -14.79 4.67
N ALA A 183 2.89 -15.05 5.78
CA ALA A 183 1.91 -16.13 5.87
C ALA A 183 0.73 -15.90 4.91
N ALA A 184 0.23 -14.67 4.79
CA ALA A 184 -0.83 -14.32 3.86
C ALA A 184 -0.39 -14.55 2.40
N ILE A 185 0.80 -14.06 2.02
CA ILE A 185 1.37 -14.26 0.67
C ILE A 185 1.57 -15.75 0.37
N LYS A 186 2.05 -16.53 1.36
CA LYS A 186 2.25 -17.98 1.22
C LYS A 186 0.96 -18.74 0.93
N GLN A 187 -0.13 -18.34 1.56
CA GLN A 187 -1.41 -19.03 1.51
C GLN A 187 -2.35 -18.48 0.43
N ALA A 188 -1.95 -17.43 -0.30
CA ALA A 188 -2.78 -16.81 -1.32
C ALA A 188 -3.05 -17.77 -2.48
N ASP A 189 -4.25 -17.65 -3.05
CA ASP A 189 -4.62 -18.23 -4.34
C ASP A 189 -4.44 -17.21 -5.47
N LEU A 190 -4.53 -15.91 -5.14
CA LEU A 190 -4.32 -14.77 -6.03
C LEU A 190 -3.52 -13.69 -5.31
N ILE A 191 -2.48 -13.17 -5.97
CA ILE A 191 -1.71 -12.01 -5.53
C ILE A 191 -1.84 -10.93 -6.60
N THR A 192 -2.39 -9.77 -6.23
CA THR A 192 -2.40 -8.58 -7.09
C THR A 192 -1.36 -7.58 -6.60
N VAL A 193 -0.62 -6.97 -7.53
CA VAL A 193 0.23 -5.81 -7.25
C VAL A 193 -0.28 -4.64 -8.08
N GLY A 194 -0.57 -3.53 -7.41
CA GLY A 194 -1.13 -2.34 -8.03
C GLY A 194 -2.65 -2.38 -8.23
N PRO A 195 -3.21 -1.35 -8.89
CA PRO A 195 -2.50 -0.22 -9.51
C PRO A 195 -1.97 0.77 -8.46
N GLY A 196 -1.09 1.66 -8.88
CA GLY A 196 -0.48 2.67 -8.03
C GLY A 196 0.85 3.19 -8.59
N SER A 197 1.32 4.30 -8.06
CA SER A 197 2.60 4.91 -8.46
C SER A 197 3.73 3.88 -8.41
N LEU A 198 4.43 3.71 -9.53
CA LEU A 198 5.37 2.60 -9.71
C LEU A 198 6.48 2.64 -8.65
N TYR A 199 7.13 3.79 -8.51
CA TYR A 199 8.28 3.96 -7.62
C TYR A 199 7.88 4.30 -6.19
N THR A 200 6.69 4.83 -5.96
CA THR A 200 6.31 5.34 -4.63
C THR A 200 5.18 4.57 -3.96
N SER A 201 4.51 3.65 -4.66
CA SER A 201 3.48 2.78 -4.08
C SER A 201 3.73 1.29 -4.32
N LEU A 202 4.30 0.89 -5.46
CA LEU A 202 4.45 -0.54 -5.80
C LEU A 202 5.82 -1.10 -5.42
N ILE A 203 6.88 -0.55 -6.02
CA ILE A 203 8.27 -0.96 -5.76
C ILE A 203 8.63 -0.91 -4.27
N PRO A 204 8.19 0.07 -3.45
CA PRO A 204 8.53 0.11 -2.02
C PRO A 204 8.16 -1.16 -1.26
N ASN A 205 7.02 -1.79 -1.61
CA ASN A 205 6.63 -3.08 -1.02
C ASN A 205 7.61 -4.20 -1.41
N LEU A 206 8.11 -4.19 -2.65
CA LEU A 206 9.03 -5.21 -3.16
C LEU A 206 10.47 -5.04 -2.64
N LEU A 207 10.81 -3.85 -2.13
CA LEU A 207 12.11 -3.58 -1.50
C LEU A 207 12.20 -4.14 -0.07
N VAL A 208 11.07 -4.52 0.55
CA VAL A 208 11.06 -5.15 1.87
C VAL A 208 11.51 -6.60 1.75
N ARG A 209 12.59 -6.94 2.47
CA ARG A 209 13.24 -8.26 2.36
C ARG A 209 12.29 -9.39 2.77
N GLY A 210 12.10 -10.36 1.89
CA GLY A 210 11.22 -11.51 2.11
C GLY A 210 9.92 -11.43 1.32
N ILE A 211 9.42 -10.22 1.03
CA ILE A 211 8.19 -10.06 0.22
C ILE A 211 8.39 -10.60 -1.20
N PRO A 212 9.37 -10.15 -2.01
CA PRO A 212 9.52 -10.65 -3.38
C PRO A 212 9.89 -12.14 -3.43
N GLU A 213 10.68 -12.64 -2.46
CA GLU A 213 10.97 -14.07 -2.34
C GLU A 213 9.71 -14.91 -2.09
N GLN A 214 8.83 -14.42 -1.21
CA GLN A 214 7.62 -15.14 -0.83
C GLN A 214 6.57 -15.09 -1.94
N ILE A 215 6.45 -13.98 -2.66
CA ILE A 215 5.62 -13.88 -3.87
C ILE A 215 6.09 -14.89 -4.91
N ALA A 216 7.39 -14.92 -5.22
CA ALA A 216 7.93 -15.84 -6.23
C ALA A 216 7.73 -17.32 -5.87
N ARG A 217 7.84 -17.68 -4.58
CA ARG A 217 7.61 -19.05 -4.09
C ARG A 217 6.13 -19.44 -4.01
N SER A 218 5.23 -18.46 -4.00
CA SER A 218 3.80 -18.72 -3.89
C SER A 218 3.28 -19.46 -5.13
N LYS A 219 2.30 -20.34 -4.93
CA LYS A 219 1.57 -21.01 -6.02
C LYS A 219 0.38 -20.17 -6.52
N ALA A 220 0.12 -19.03 -5.88
CA ALA A 220 -0.91 -18.09 -6.29
C ALA A 220 -0.68 -17.62 -7.74
N LEU A 221 -1.78 -17.33 -8.44
CA LEU A 221 -1.74 -16.52 -9.65
C LEU A 221 -1.23 -15.12 -9.29
N LYS A 222 -0.15 -14.65 -9.91
CA LYS A 222 0.41 -13.31 -9.68
C LYS A 222 0.04 -12.36 -10.80
N VAL A 223 -0.70 -11.31 -10.47
CA VAL A 223 -1.24 -10.35 -11.43
C VAL A 223 -0.69 -8.96 -11.13
N TYR A 224 -0.06 -8.34 -12.13
CA TYR A 224 0.24 -6.92 -12.10
C TYR A 224 -0.93 -6.15 -12.71
N VAL A 225 -1.51 -5.21 -11.97
CA VAL A 225 -2.54 -4.30 -12.47
C VAL A 225 -1.86 -2.99 -12.85
N SER A 226 -1.72 -2.74 -14.15
CA SER A 226 -0.97 -1.58 -14.64
C SER A 226 -1.72 -0.27 -14.43
N ASN A 227 -0.96 0.80 -14.30
CA ASN A 227 -1.51 2.15 -14.30
C ASN A 227 -2.12 2.49 -15.67
N LEU A 228 -3.21 3.26 -15.63
CA LEU A 228 -3.86 3.80 -16.84
C LEU A 228 -3.06 4.90 -17.51
N MET A 229 -2.36 5.71 -16.71
CA MET A 229 -1.65 6.89 -17.16
C MET A 229 -0.19 6.84 -16.70
N THR A 230 0.70 7.43 -17.50
CA THR A 230 2.05 7.76 -17.03
C THR A 230 1.96 8.83 -15.95
N GLN A 231 2.83 8.73 -14.94
CA GLN A 231 2.94 9.72 -13.89
C GLN A 231 4.13 10.64 -14.17
N PRO A 232 3.94 11.97 -14.22
CA PRO A 232 5.03 12.91 -14.37
C PRO A 232 6.12 12.66 -13.32
N GLY A 233 7.37 12.61 -13.78
CA GLY A 233 8.54 12.39 -12.91
C GLY A 233 8.84 10.95 -12.52
N GLU A 234 7.89 10.03 -12.68
CA GLU A 234 8.11 8.60 -12.39
C GLU A 234 8.20 7.77 -13.67
N THR A 235 7.17 7.85 -14.52
CA THR A 235 6.95 6.88 -15.61
C THR A 235 6.69 7.56 -16.95
N LEU A 236 7.18 8.79 -17.13
CA LEU A 236 7.05 9.51 -18.39
C LEU A 236 7.67 8.67 -19.53
N ARG A 237 6.88 8.43 -20.59
CA ARG A 237 7.22 7.56 -21.74
C ARG A 237 7.38 6.07 -21.43
N TYR A 238 7.01 5.61 -20.25
CA TYR A 238 7.04 4.18 -19.96
C TYR A 238 5.92 3.46 -20.71
N THR A 239 6.29 2.39 -21.38
CA THR A 239 5.35 1.35 -21.82
C THR A 239 4.96 0.44 -20.65
N ALA A 240 3.98 -0.43 -20.85
CA ALA A 240 3.68 -1.50 -19.90
C ALA A 240 4.91 -2.42 -19.64
N ALA A 241 5.72 -2.66 -20.67
CA ALA A 241 6.93 -3.47 -20.54
C ALA A 241 8.02 -2.77 -19.72
N ASP A 242 8.11 -1.43 -19.77
CA ASP A 242 9.02 -0.66 -18.91
C ASP A 242 8.62 -0.78 -17.43
N HIS A 243 7.32 -0.73 -17.13
CA HIS A 243 6.83 -0.93 -15.75
C HIS A 243 7.19 -2.32 -15.22
N LEU A 244 6.95 -3.37 -16.01
CA LEU A 244 7.32 -4.74 -15.62
C LEU A 244 8.83 -4.88 -15.43
N ARG A 245 9.64 -4.32 -16.34
CA ARG A 245 11.10 -4.34 -16.18
C ARG A 245 11.56 -3.67 -14.89
N ALA A 246 10.99 -2.52 -14.54
CA ALA A 246 11.30 -1.85 -13.29
C ALA A 246 10.90 -2.72 -12.08
N LEU A 247 9.71 -3.32 -12.07
CA LEU A 247 9.29 -4.21 -10.98
C LEU A 247 10.22 -5.42 -10.85
N ASP A 248 10.55 -6.08 -11.96
CA ASP A 248 11.43 -7.27 -11.98
C ASP A 248 12.85 -6.94 -11.50
N GLN A 249 13.39 -5.79 -11.93
CA GLN A 249 14.71 -5.31 -11.51
C GLN A 249 14.76 -5.08 -10.00
N HIS A 250 13.75 -4.44 -9.42
CA HIS A 250 13.72 -4.13 -8.00
C HIS A 250 13.36 -5.35 -7.14
N ALA A 251 12.57 -6.29 -7.67
CA ALA A 251 12.32 -7.60 -7.02
C ALA A 251 13.51 -8.58 -7.15
N GLY A 252 14.46 -8.28 -8.05
CA GLY A 252 15.59 -9.15 -8.41
C GLY A 252 15.17 -10.44 -9.12
N ARG A 253 13.93 -10.53 -9.63
CA ARG A 253 13.35 -11.70 -10.31
C ARG A 253 12.02 -11.35 -10.96
N LYS A 254 11.58 -12.18 -11.91
CA LYS A 254 10.23 -12.09 -12.47
C LYS A 254 9.18 -12.55 -11.45
N LEU A 255 8.13 -11.76 -11.26
CA LEU A 255 7.08 -12.06 -10.27
C LEU A 255 5.71 -12.39 -10.85
N PHE A 256 5.37 -11.89 -12.04
CA PHE A 256 3.99 -11.86 -12.53
C PHE A 256 3.74 -12.91 -13.61
N ASP A 257 2.60 -13.58 -13.51
CA ASP A 257 2.09 -14.50 -14.53
C ASP A 257 1.23 -13.76 -15.56
N LEU A 258 0.48 -12.74 -15.09
CA LEU A 258 -0.44 -11.96 -15.91
C LEU A 258 -0.27 -10.46 -15.66
N ILE A 259 -0.58 -9.68 -16.69
CA ILE A 259 -0.71 -8.23 -16.61
C ILE A 259 -2.12 -7.83 -17.05
N VAL A 260 -2.76 -6.97 -16.26
CA VAL A 260 -4.02 -6.31 -16.66
C VAL A 260 -3.67 -4.92 -17.19
N LEU A 261 -4.02 -4.70 -18.46
CA LEU A 261 -3.83 -3.44 -19.18
C LEU A 261 -5.20 -2.88 -19.54
N ASN A 262 -5.31 -1.55 -19.56
CA ASN A 262 -6.43 -0.88 -20.18
C ASN A 262 -6.04 -0.54 -21.62
N GLY A 263 -6.79 -1.12 -22.57
CA GLY A 263 -6.65 -0.88 -24.01
C GLY A 263 -7.51 0.29 -24.49
#